data_AF-A0A3S0B5I3-F1
#
_entry.id   AF-A0A3S0B5I3-F1
#
_cell.length_a   1.000
_cell.length_b   1.000
_cell.length_c   1.000
_cell.angle_alpha   90.00
_cell.angle_beta   90.00
_cell.angle_gamma   90.00
#
_symmetry.space_group_name_H-M   'P 1'
#
loop_
_entity.id
_entity.type
_entity.pdbx_description
1 polymer ?
#
loop_
_entity_poly.entity_id
_entity_poly.type
_entity_poly.pdbx_seq_one_letter_code
_entity_poly.pdbx_strand_id
1 'polypeptide(L)'
;MSKPRPTKDAWAEARQLWETDPQQTFESVASRMGVSRPAVSNKAKRDGWERKKTLRQIVERAQIQADKVTTKLSDLPGVTSKTDTEAAIDVRADVLERHRSDWRTHRELFTLQSISADFDAGKKAKISAEMLMIRQKGERAAYGLDAAADMVTSELSDDDLMSEIGKYLGRIGPVGG
;
A
#
# COMPACT_ATOMS: atom_id res chain seq x y z
N MET A 1 0.71 -50.05 13.87
CA MET A 1 0.48 -49.01 14.90
C MET A 1 0.15 -47.70 14.19
N SER A 2 -1.01 -47.09 14.46
CA SER A 2 -1.41 -45.81 13.85
C SER A 2 -0.56 -44.68 14.43
N LYS A 3 0.01 -43.81 13.57
CA LYS A 3 0.79 -42.65 14.04
C LYS A 3 -0.12 -41.68 14.80
N PRO A 4 0.37 -41.01 15.86
CA PRO A 4 -0.39 -40.00 16.59
C PRO A 4 -0.88 -38.89 15.65
N ARG A 5 -2.10 -38.38 15.88
CA ARG A 5 -2.61 -37.22 15.13
C ARG A 5 -1.74 -35.99 15.45
N PRO A 6 -1.32 -35.19 14.45
CA PRO A 6 -0.57 -33.97 14.70
C PRO A 6 -1.37 -32.97 15.55
N THR A 7 -0.66 -32.25 16.43
CA THR A 7 -1.22 -31.21 17.30
C THR A 7 -1.57 -29.95 16.50
N LYS A 8 -2.33 -29.03 17.12
CA LYS A 8 -2.63 -27.71 16.51
C LYS A 8 -1.34 -26.93 16.21
N ASP A 9 -0.37 -26.96 17.11
CA ASP A 9 0.89 -26.25 16.96
C ASP A 9 1.73 -26.82 15.82
N ALA A 10 1.77 -28.15 15.68
CA ALA A 10 2.45 -28.81 14.55
C ALA A 10 1.85 -28.39 13.19
N TRP A 11 0.54 -28.17 13.13
CA TRP A 11 -0.10 -27.65 11.92
C TRP A 11 0.21 -26.16 11.68
N ALA A 12 0.37 -25.36 12.72
CA ALA A 12 0.75 -23.95 12.61
C ALA A 12 2.21 -23.79 12.13
N GLU A 13 3.14 -24.59 12.67
CA GLU A 13 4.53 -24.63 12.21
C GLU A 13 4.64 -25.12 10.77
N ALA A 14 3.88 -26.18 10.41
CA ALA A 14 3.86 -26.71 9.05
C ALA A 14 3.32 -25.67 8.04
N ARG A 15 2.29 -24.92 8.42
CA ARG A 15 1.79 -23.78 7.66
C ARG A 15 2.91 -22.76 7.48
N GLN A 16 3.53 -22.31 8.57
CA GLN A 16 4.58 -21.30 8.51
C GLN A 16 5.72 -21.73 7.60
N LEU A 17 6.23 -22.95 7.76
CA LEU A 17 7.31 -23.51 6.94
C LEU A 17 6.95 -23.49 5.45
N TRP A 18 5.75 -23.95 5.09
CA TRP A 18 5.29 -23.99 3.71
C TRP A 18 5.03 -22.61 3.12
N GLU A 19 4.50 -21.68 3.93
CA GLU A 19 4.19 -20.32 3.49
C GLU A 19 5.44 -19.45 3.32
N THR A 20 6.55 -19.76 4.00
CA THR A 20 7.80 -18.97 3.98
C THR A 20 8.86 -19.46 2.99
N ASP A 21 8.83 -20.72 2.57
CA ASP A 21 9.85 -21.29 1.69
C ASP A 21 9.26 -21.68 0.31
N PRO A 22 9.63 -20.98 -0.77
CA PRO A 22 9.15 -21.26 -2.12
C PRO A 22 9.55 -22.65 -2.65
N GLN A 23 10.54 -23.32 -2.06
CA GLN A 23 10.93 -24.66 -2.46
C GLN A 23 10.22 -25.76 -1.64
N GLN A 24 9.53 -25.41 -0.55
CA GLN A 24 8.78 -26.39 0.23
C GLN A 24 7.54 -26.90 -0.47
N THR A 25 7.40 -28.22 -0.59
CA THR A 25 6.23 -28.87 -1.19
C THR A 25 5.32 -29.42 -0.10
N PHE A 26 4.07 -29.73 -0.44
CA PHE A 26 3.22 -30.49 0.49
C PHE A 26 3.76 -31.90 0.77
N GLU A 27 4.59 -32.46 -0.12
CA GLU A 27 5.21 -33.77 0.06
C GLU A 27 6.29 -33.74 1.17
N SER A 28 7.13 -32.71 1.16
CA SER A 28 8.16 -32.51 2.18
C SER A 28 7.57 -32.13 3.54
N VAL A 29 6.51 -31.31 3.56
CA VAL A 29 5.75 -31.00 4.78
C VAL A 29 5.08 -32.25 5.35
N ALA A 30 4.44 -33.07 4.50
CA ALA A 30 3.79 -34.31 4.89
C ALA A 30 4.78 -35.32 5.48
N SER A 31 5.94 -35.48 4.83
CA SER A 31 7.02 -36.35 5.30
C SER A 31 7.52 -35.93 6.69
N ARG A 32 7.72 -34.63 6.90
CA ARG A 32 8.19 -34.06 8.18
C ARG A 32 7.17 -34.21 9.31
N MET A 33 5.89 -34.09 8.98
CA MET A 33 4.78 -34.27 9.94
C MET A 33 4.37 -35.73 10.14
N GLY A 34 4.86 -36.65 9.31
CA GLY A 34 4.45 -38.04 9.33
C GLY A 34 2.99 -38.27 8.91
N VAL A 35 2.42 -37.37 8.11
CA VAL A 35 1.06 -37.48 7.54
C VAL A 35 1.09 -37.70 6.04
N SER A 36 -0.06 -37.95 5.42
CA SER A 36 -0.16 -38.07 3.96
C SER A 36 -0.21 -36.70 3.28
N ARG A 37 0.35 -36.59 2.06
CA ARG A 37 0.24 -35.38 1.24
C ARG A 37 -1.22 -34.90 1.05
N PRO A 38 -2.22 -35.77 0.79
CA PRO A 38 -3.62 -35.34 0.73
C PRO A 38 -4.13 -34.72 2.03
N ALA A 39 -3.67 -35.17 3.20
CA ALA A 39 -4.06 -34.58 4.48
C ALA A 39 -3.55 -33.13 4.60
N VAL A 40 -2.31 -32.87 4.18
CA VAL A 40 -1.75 -31.51 4.14
C VAL A 40 -2.49 -30.64 3.11
N SER A 41 -2.76 -31.16 1.91
CA SER A 41 -3.51 -30.42 0.87
C SER A 41 -4.92 -30.05 1.33
N ASN A 42 -5.65 -30.99 1.94
CA ASN A 42 -7.00 -30.74 2.46
C ASN A 42 -6.99 -29.76 3.65
N LYS A 43 -5.97 -29.85 4.52
CA LYS A 43 -5.75 -28.88 5.60
C LYS A 43 -5.47 -27.49 5.04
N ALA A 44 -4.57 -27.39 4.08
CA ALA A 44 -4.18 -26.14 3.43
C ALA A 44 -5.37 -25.45 2.76
N LYS A 45 -6.23 -26.22 2.06
CA LYS A 45 -7.47 -25.70 1.47
C LYS A 45 -8.47 -25.22 2.51
N ARG A 46 -8.70 -26.02 3.56
CA ARG A 46 -9.67 -25.69 4.62
C ARG A 46 -9.25 -24.48 5.44
N ASP A 47 -7.95 -24.37 5.71
CA ASP A 47 -7.40 -23.35 6.61
C ASP A 47 -6.80 -22.14 5.84
N GLY A 48 -6.97 -22.11 4.51
CA GLY A 48 -6.55 -21.02 3.64
C GLY A 48 -5.05 -20.74 3.71
N TRP A 49 -4.21 -21.76 3.50
CA TRP A 49 -2.76 -21.57 3.44
C TRP A 49 -2.40 -20.82 2.16
N GLU A 50 -1.57 -19.80 2.29
CA GLU A 50 -1.14 -18.96 1.17
C GLU A 50 0.38 -18.82 1.23
N ARG A 51 1.10 -19.23 0.17
CA ARG A 51 2.52 -18.85 0.06
C ARG A 51 2.64 -17.34 0.14
N LYS A 52 3.57 -16.83 0.95
CA LYS A 52 3.91 -15.40 0.94
C LYS A 52 4.53 -15.09 -0.42
N LYS A 53 3.73 -14.68 -1.41
CA LYS A 53 3.14 -13.37 -1.66
C LYS A 53 4.21 -12.42 -2.19
N THR A 54 3.97 -11.87 -3.37
CA THR A 54 4.90 -10.97 -4.08
C THR A 54 5.31 -9.81 -3.16
N LEU A 55 6.42 -9.13 -3.47
CA LEU A 55 6.89 -7.98 -2.69
C LEU A 55 5.76 -6.98 -2.36
N ARG A 56 4.86 -6.76 -3.34
CA ARG A 56 3.63 -5.96 -3.21
C ARG A 56 2.74 -6.38 -2.03
N GLN A 57 2.43 -7.67 -1.93
CA GLN A 57 1.54 -8.19 -0.90
C GLN A 57 2.19 -8.24 0.49
N ILE A 58 3.53 -8.28 0.56
CA ILE A 58 4.28 -8.11 1.81
C ILE A 58 4.18 -6.65 2.29
N VAL A 59 4.35 -5.69 1.38
CA VAL A 59 4.21 -4.25 1.66
C VAL A 59 2.78 -3.93 2.12
N GLU A 60 1.77 -4.44 1.42
CA GLU A 60 0.36 -4.26 1.78
C GLU A 60 0.05 -4.77 3.20
N ARG A 61 0.53 -5.98 3.55
CA ARG A 61 0.36 -6.51 4.91
C ARG A 61 1.12 -5.71 5.96
N ALA A 62 2.31 -5.18 5.64
CA ALA A 62 3.07 -4.33 6.56
C ALA A 62 2.35 -2.99 6.82
N GLN A 63 1.74 -2.40 5.79
CA GLN A 63 0.91 -1.20 5.91
C GLN A 63 -0.32 -1.45 6.80
N ILE A 64 -1.07 -2.53 6.55
CA ILE A 64 -2.22 -2.91 7.38
C ILE A 64 -1.81 -3.12 8.85
N GLN A 65 -0.66 -3.76 9.08
CA GLN A 65 -0.16 -3.98 10.43
C GLN A 65 0.24 -2.66 11.13
N ALA A 66 0.88 -1.75 10.39
CA ALA A 66 1.25 -0.44 10.91
C ALA A 66 0.00 0.37 11.28
N ASP A 67 -1.00 0.42 10.40
CA ASP A 67 -2.27 1.14 10.64
C ASP A 67 -2.99 0.62 11.88
N LYS A 68 -3.01 -0.71 12.11
CA LYS A 68 -3.59 -1.33 13.31
C LYS A 68 -2.90 -0.94 14.61
N VAL A 69 -1.60 -0.64 14.57
CA VAL A 69 -0.87 -0.16 15.75
C VAL A 69 -1.26 1.28 16.06
N THR A 70 -1.44 2.11 15.02
CA THR A 70 -1.89 3.50 15.15
C THR A 70 -3.34 3.61 15.61
N THR A 71 -4.21 2.67 15.25
CA THR A 71 -5.65 2.68 15.56
C THR A 71 -6.04 2.01 16.89
N LYS A 72 -5.11 1.79 17.82
CA LYS A 72 -5.43 1.44 19.23
C LYS A 72 -6.05 2.63 19.99
N LEU A 73 -7.11 3.21 19.43
CA LEU A 73 -7.94 4.26 20.01
C LEU A 73 -9.28 3.71 20.53
N SER A 74 -9.44 2.38 20.57
CA SER A 74 -10.68 1.68 20.91
C SER A 74 -10.90 1.41 22.41
N ASP A 75 -10.03 1.88 23.29
CA ASP A 75 -10.19 1.71 24.74
C ASP A 75 -11.07 2.81 25.41
N LEU A 76 -11.75 3.66 24.63
CA LEU A 76 -12.66 4.70 25.15
C LEU A 76 -14.15 4.33 24.95
N PRO A 77 -14.96 4.29 26.02
CA PRO A 77 -16.38 3.94 25.90
C PRO A 77 -17.18 5.06 25.22
N GLY A 78 -17.92 4.72 24.16
CA GLY A 78 -18.88 5.63 23.50
C GLY A 78 -18.54 6.04 22.07
N VAL A 79 -17.40 5.62 21.52
CA VAL A 79 -17.07 5.86 20.10
C VAL A 79 -17.74 4.77 19.25
N THR A 80 -18.67 5.15 18.38
CA THR A 80 -19.14 4.28 17.29
C THR A 80 -17.91 3.82 16.51
N SER A 81 -17.53 2.54 16.64
CA SER A 81 -16.25 2.04 16.15
C SER A 81 -16.16 2.28 14.64
N LYS A 82 -15.33 3.24 14.23
CA LYS A 82 -14.89 3.31 12.83
C LYS A 82 -14.30 1.96 12.46
N THR A 83 -14.60 1.49 11.26
CA THR A 83 -13.93 0.29 10.75
C THR A 83 -12.43 0.55 10.62
N ASP A 84 -11.59 -0.49 10.70
CA ASP A 84 -10.15 -0.39 10.45
C ASP A 84 -9.85 0.36 9.13
N THR A 85 -10.71 0.17 8.13
CA THR A 85 -10.65 0.85 6.82
C THR A 85 -10.89 2.34 6.91
N GLU A 86 -11.94 2.78 7.60
CA GLU A 86 -12.25 4.22 7.76
C GLU A 86 -11.14 4.93 8.53
N ALA A 87 -10.61 4.31 9.57
CA ALA A 87 -9.50 4.87 10.32
C ALA A 87 -8.21 4.94 9.48
N ALA A 88 -7.95 3.93 8.65
CA ALA A 88 -6.83 3.94 7.70
C ALA A 88 -6.98 5.02 6.60
N ILE A 89 -8.21 5.33 6.17
CA ILE A 89 -8.52 6.43 5.24
C ILE A 89 -8.26 7.77 5.92
N ASP A 90 -8.75 7.97 7.14
CA ASP A 90 -8.58 9.23 7.89
C ASP A 90 -7.10 9.57 8.10
N VAL A 91 -6.29 8.61 8.53
CA VAL A 91 -4.84 8.79 8.70
C VAL A 91 -4.17 9.28 7.40
N ARG A 92 -4.58 8.72 6.26
CA ARG A 92 -4.05 9.10 4.94
C ARG A 92 -4.57 10.47 4.48
N ALA A 93 -5.83 10.78 4.79
CA ALA A 93 -6.40 12.10 4.53
C ALA A 93 -5.68 13.20 5.32
N ASP A 94 -5.32 12.95 6.58
CA ASP A 94 -4.57 13.89 7.42
C ASP A 94 -3.17 14.19 6.86
N VAL A 95 -2.49 13.18 6.30
CA VAL A 95 -1.20 13.38 5.62
C VAL A 95 -1.38 14.31 4.41
N LEU A 96 -2.40 14.07 3.59
CA LEU A 96 -2.69 14.91 2.42
C LEU A 96 -3.05 16.34 2.81
N GLU A 97 -3.85 16.53 3.86
CA GLU A 97 -4.21 17.87 4.30
C GLU A 97 -3.01 18.63 4.87
N ARG A 98 -2.13 17.94 5.62
CA ARG A 98 -0.86 18.52 6.06
C ARG A 98 -0.02 18.99 4.88
N HIS A 99 0.12 18.15 3.84
CA HIS A 99 0.90 18.51 2.65
C HIS A 99 0.34 19.75 1.95
N ARG A 100 -0.99 19.85 1.83
CA ARG A 100 -1.66 21.04 1.27
C ARG A 100 -1.41 22.28 2.12
N SER A 101 -1.48 22.13 3.44
CA SER A 101 -1.22 23.21 4.39
C SER A 101 0.23 23.70 4.34
N ASP A 102 1.20 22.79 4.22
CA ASP A 102 2.62 23.13 4.08
C ASP A 102 2.85 24.01 2.85
N TRP A 103 2.23 23.67 1.70
CA TRP A 103 2.35 24.47 0.48
C TRP A 103 1.64 25.81 0.57
N ARG A 104 0.53 25.89 1.30
CA ARG A 104 -0.15 27.16 1.58
C ARG A 104 0.77 28.07 2.40
N THR A 105 1.32 27.52 3.48
CA THR A 105 2.29 28.21 4.35
C THR A 105 3.53 28.66 3.58
N HIS A 106 4.06 27.81 2.68
CA HIS A 106 5.20 28.17 1.84
C HIS A 106 4.91 29.39 0.96
N ARG A 107 3.73 29.45 0.33
CA ARG A 107 3.31 30.63 -0.47
C ARG A 107 3.10 31.89 0.36
N GLU A 108 2.64 31.74 1.60
CA GLU A 108 2.49 32.87 2.54
C GLU A 108 3.84 33.41 3.00
N LEU A 109 4.81 32.53 3.28
CA LEU A 109 6.16 32.91 3.70
C LEU A 109 7.00 33.48 2.56
N PHE A 110 6.83 32.96 1.34
CA PHE A 110 7.60 33.33 0.16
C PHE A 110 6.69 33.88 -0.95
N THR A 111 6.26 35.12 -0.78
CA THR A 111 5.42 35.78 -1.78
C THR A 111 6.20 36.00 -3.08
N LEU A 112 5.49 36.04 -4.22
CA LEU A 112 6.10 36.35 -5.51
C LEU A 112 6.77 37.72 -5.50
N GLN A 113 6.18 38.70 -4.81
CA GLN A 113 6.76 40.03 -4.66
C GLN A 113 8.12 39.96 -3.96
N SER A 114 8.22 39.28 -2.81
CA SER A 114 9.49 39.16 -2.08
C SER A 114 10.55 38.39 -2.87
N ILE A 115 10.15 37.32 -3.58
CA ILE A 115 11.07 36.54 -4.41
C ILE A 115 11.59 37.38 -5.59
N SER A 116 10.73 38.19 -6.20
CA SER A 116 11.12 39.04 -7.34
C SER A 116 12.03 40.20 -6.95
N ALA A 117 11.87 40.71 -5.73
CA ALA A 117 12.63 41.85 -5.21
C ALA A 117 13.99 41.45 -4.61
N ASP A 118 14.11 40.24 -4.05
CA ASP A 118 15.33 39.76 -3.40
C ASP A 118 15.70 38.35 -3.88
N PHE A 119 16.85 38.25 -4.56
CA PHE A 119 17.38 37.00 -5.08
C PHE A 119 17.68 35.98 -3.97
N ASP A 120 18.15 36.42 -2.81
CA ASP A 120 18.43 35.50 -1.69
C ASP A 120 17.14 35.02 -1.02
N ALA A 121 16.09 35.84 -1.00
CA ALA A 121 14.74 35.37 -0.65
C ALA A 121 14.26 34.29 -1.63
N GLY A 122 14.52 34.45 -2.93
CA GLY A 122 14.25 33.44 -3.95
C GLY A 122 14.98 32.11 -3.71
N LYS A 123 16.28 32.16 -3.33
CA LYS A 123 17.03 30.95 -2.97
C LYS A 123 16.45 30.25 -1.74
N LYS A 124 16.12 31.01 -0.69
CA LYS A 124 15.51 30.46 0.53
C LYS A 124 14.18 29.79 0.21
N ALA A 125 13.35 30.42 -0.63
CA ALA A 125 12.09 29.85 -1.08
C ALA A 125 12.29 28.52 -1.80
N LYS A 126 13.26 28.44 -2.72
CA LYS A 126 13.59 27.22 -3.46
C LYS A 126 14.06 26.10 -2.52
N ILE A 127 15.05 26.36 -1.67
CA ILE A 127 15.59 25.34 -0.74
C ILE A 127 14.48 24.83 0.19
N SER A 128 13.63 25.73 0.70
CA SER A 128 12.48 25.35 1.54
C SER A 128 11.48 24.48 0.77
N ALA A 129 11.18 24.80 -0.48
CA ALA A 129 10.30 23.98 -1.32
C ALA A 129 10.91 22.58 -1.60
N GLU A 130 12.21 22.49 -1.87
CA GLU A 130 12.92 21.22 -2.06
C GLU A 130 12.90 20.36 -0.80
N MET A 131 13.12 20.95 0.37
CA MET A 131 12.99 20.26 1.65
C MET A 131 11.57 19.72 1.88
N LEU A 132 10.54 20.52 1.58
CA LEU A 132 9.14 20.09 1.66
C LEU A 132 8.88 18.91 0.72
N MET A 133 9.32 18.98 -0.53
CA MET A 133 9.17 17.88 -1.49
C MET A 133 9.82 16.57 -1.01
N ILE A 134 11.04 16.64 -0.46
CA ILE A 134 11.74 15.45 0.06
C ILE A 134 10.97 14.83 1.23
N ARG A 135 10.50 15.66 2.17
CA ARG A 135 9.71 15.19 3.32
C ARG A 135 8.40 14.53 2.86
N GLN A 136 7.66 15.20 1.98
CA GLN A 136 6.38 14.71 1.49
C GLN A 136 6.55 13.43 0.66
N LYS A 137 7.63 13.29 -0.11
CA LYS A 137 7.98 12.04 -0.80
C LYS A 137 8.19 10.89 0.19
N GLY A 138 8.92 11.12 1.27
CA GLY A 138 9.12 10.12 2.32
C GLY A 138 7.81 9.73 3.02
N GLU A 139 6.97 10.70 3.35
CA GLU A 139 5.67 10.45 3.97
C GLU A 139 4.73 9.69 3.02
N ARG A 140 4.63 10.09 1.75
CA ARG A 140 3.81 9.36 0.77
C ARG A 140 4.22 7.89 0.63
N ALA A 141 5.52 7.61 0.59
CA ALA A 141 6.03 6.25 0.56
C ALA A 141 5.70 5.49 1.85
N ALA A 142 5.85 6.13 3.01
CA ALA A 142 5.56 5.51 4.31
C ALA A 142 4.09 5.17 4.51
N TYR A 143 3.16 5.96 3.97
CA TYR A 143 1.71 5.74 4.08
C TYR A 143 1.09 5.04 2.86
N GLY A 144 1.91 4.62 1.88
CA GLY A 144 1.44 3.90 0.70
C GLY A 144 0.60 4.75 -0.27
N LEU A 145 0.73 6.08 -0.22
CA LEU A 145 -0.01 7.01 -1.09
C LEU A 145 0.46 6.94 -2.56
N ASP A 146 1.62 6.34 -2.82
CA ASP A 146 2.19 6.17 -4.16
C ASP A 146 1.65 4.91 -4.86
N ALA A 147 1.14 3.93 -4.10
CA ALA A 147 0.72 2.64 -4.63
C ALA A 147 -0.50 2.72 -5.57
N ALA A 148 -1.33 3.77 -5.44
CA ALA A 148 -2.49 3.99 -6.30
C ALA A 148 -2.12 4.53 -7.69
N ALA A 149 -1.00 5.24 -7.82
CA ALA A 149 -0.55 5.79 -9.10
C ALA A 149 -0.07 4.69 -10.07
N ASP A 150 0.56 3.64 -9.53
CA ASP A 150 1.02 2.48 -10.30
C ASP A 150 -0.12 1.56 -10.75
N MET A 151 -1.32 1.68 -10.18
CA MET A 151 -2.48 0.87 -10.58
C MET A 151 -3.18 1.42 -11.82
N VAL A 152 -3.27 2.74 -11.96
CA VAL A 152 -3.96 3.38 -13.11
C VAL A 152 -3.16 3.24 -14.40
N THR A 153 -1.82 3.19 -14.32
CA THR A 153 -0.94 2.99 -15.49
C THR A 153 -0.81 1.53 -15.91
N SER A 154 -1.17 0.58 -15.04
CA SER A 154 -1.06 -0.86 -15.29
C SER A 154 -2.35 -1.48 -15.87
N GLU A 155 -3.51 -0.84 -15.70
CA GLU A 155 -4.82 -1.41 -16.10
C GLU A 155 -5.29 -0.96 -17.49
N LEU A 156 -4.71 0.10 -18.05
CA LEU A 156 -4.91 0.46 -19.44
C LEU A 156 -3.73 -0.07 -20.24
N SER A 157 -3.99 -1.06 -21.09
CA SER A 157 -3.05 -1.43 -22.15
C SER A 157 -2.67 -0.16 -22.93
N ASP A 158 -1.44 -0.06 -23.43
CA ASP A 158 -1.05 1.02 -24.34
C ASP A 158 -2.04 1.11 -25.53
N ASP A 159 -2.62 -0.02 -25.95
CA ASP A 159 -3.69 -0.08 -26.95
C ASP A 159 -5.02 0.55 -26.48
N ASP A 160 -5.38 0.41 -25.21
CA ASP A 160 -6.59 1.02 -24.63
C ASP A 160 -6.42 2.53 -24.46
N LEU A 161 -5.21 2.98 -24.09
CA LEU A 161 -4.83 4.38 -23.99
C LEU A 161 -4.88 5.07 -25.36
N MET A 162 -4.37 4.42 -26.40
CA MET A 162 -4.40 4.92 -27.77
C MET A 162 -5.82 4.90 -28.38
N SER A 163 -6.63 3.90 -28.02
CA SER A 163 -8.06 3.85 -28.38
C SER A 163 -8.85 5.02 -27.77
N GLU A 164 -8.61 5.33 -26.49
CA GLU A 164 -9.31 6.41 -25.81
C GLU A 164 -8.89 7.79 -26.34
N ILE A 165 -7.60 8.01 -26.59
CA ILE A 165 -7.09 9.23 -27.23
C ILE A 165 -7.67 9.40 -28.65
N GLY A 166 -7.78 8.31 -29.42
CA GLY A 166 -8.38 8.31 -30.76
C GLY A 166 -9.84 8.75 -30.78
N LYS A 167 -10.63 8.41 -29.75
CA LYS A 167 -12.04 8.85 -29.61
C LYS A 167 -12.18 10.36 -29.43
N TYR A 168 -11.22 10.99 -28.74
CA TYR A 168 -11.24 12.44 -28.53
C TYR A 168 -10.70 13.22 -29.74
N LEU A 169 -9.71 12.69 -30.44
CA LEU A 169 -9.15 13.34 -31.64
C LEU A 169 -10.06 13.19 -32.88
N GLY A 170 -10.84 12.10 -32.98
CA GLY A 170 -11.83 11.93 -34.04
C GLY A 170 -13.07 12.85 -33.93
N ARG A 171 -13.23 13.58 -32.82
CA ARG A 171 -14.37 14.49 -32.58
C ARG A 171 -14.07 15.95 -32.95
N ILE A 172 -12.82 16.28 -33.25
CA ILE A 172 -12.44 17.61 -33.76
C ILE A 172 -12.60 17.57 -35.28
N GLY A 173 -13.85 17.61 -35.74
CA GLY A 173 -14.17 17.95 -37.12
C GLY A 173 -13.65 19.36 -37.45
N PRO A 174 -13.49 19.69 -38.75
CA PRO A 174 -12.89 20.96 -39.15
C PRO A 174 -13.71 22.12 -38.58
N VAL A 175 -13.07 22.99 -37.81
CA VAL A 175 -13.62 24.28 -37.41
C VAL A 175 -13.67 25.13 -38.68
N GLY A 176 -14.80 25.09 -39.36
CA GLY A 176 -15.12 25.98 -40.47
C GLY A 176 -15.50 27.36 -39.93
N GLY A 177 -14.90 28.40 -40.52
CA GLY A 177 -15.14 29.82 -40.23
C GLY A 177 -13.92 30.65 -40.54
#